data_AF-A0A956CVQ2-F1
#
_entry.id   AF-A0A956CVQ2-F1
#
_cell.length_a   1.000
_cell.length_b   1.000
_cell.length_c   1.000
_cell.angle_alpha   90.00
_cell.angle_beta   90.00
_cell.angle_gamma   90.00
#
_symmetry.space_group_name_H-M   'P 1'
#
loop_
_entity.id
_entity.type
_entity.pdbx_description
1 polymer ?
#
loop_
_entity_poly.entity_id
_entity_poly.type
_entity_poly.pdbx_seq_one_letter_code
_entity_poly.pdbx_strand_id
1 'polypeptide(L)'
;PGGSGVGVFLHEVLEHLSFERVAETPILDDPPMRDLLVARARANGIGEEHLPEAARILEGALRSPLPLPRGGEVEGGLASLARRVAEMPFLLPIPEASHPPIDAGRPGLDAPPLAIDRGFIRGIIDLVAEHEGRYLVVDYKSDRLASYAPADVARHVEAHYQVQARLYTIGAVRALRIHDAADYEARFEGLLYTFLRGMSGGGVWASRPSWQDVLTWERALLGETPWGHPLPARRRA
;
A
#
# COMPACT_ATOMS: atom_id res chain seq x y z
N PRO A 1 -17.41 -14.17 7.30
CA PRO A 1 -17.15 -14.77 5.96
C PRO A 1 -15.70 -14.55 5.49
N GLY A 2 -15.13 -15.54 4.80
CA GLY A 2 -13.90 -15.43 4.02
C GLY A 2 -14.21 -15.47 2.52
N GLY A 3 -13.27 -15.03 1.67
CA GLY A 3 -13.43 -15.03 0.22
C GLY A 3 -13.01 -13.71 -0.42
N SER A 4 -12.68 -13.72 -1.72
CA SER A 4 -12.23 -12.55 -2.48
C SER A 4 -13.25 -11.41 -2.48
N GLY A 5 -14.55 -11.72 -2.54
CA GLY A 5 -15.62 -10.71 -2.50
C GLY A 5 -15.69 -9.92 -1.20
N VAL A 6 -15.26 -10.49 -0.06
CA VAL A 6 -15.18 -9.75 1.20
C VAL A 6 -14.00 -8.80 1.21
N GLY A 7 -12.88 -9.19 0.59
CA GLY A 7 -11.72 -8.32 0.45
C GLY A 7 -12.03 -7.10 -0.39
N VAL A 8 -12.57 -7.32 -1.59
CA VAL A 8 -13.00 -6.26 -2.51
C VAL A 8 -13.97 -5.30 -1.83
N PHE A 9 -14.99 -5.84 -1.15
CA PHE A 9 -15.94 -5.04 -0.39
C PHE A 9 -15.26 -4.10 0.64
N LEU A 10 -14.33 -4.60 1.44
CA LEU A 10 -13.65 -3.78 2.46
C LEU A 10 -12.79 -2.68 1.82
N HIS A 11 -12.10 -3.00 0.72
CA HIS A 11 -11.32 -2.04 -0.06
C HIS A 11 -12.20 -0.93 -0.65
N GLU A 12 -13.30 -1.29 -1.32
CA GLU A 12 -14.23 -0.31 -1.91
C GLU A 12 -14.85 0.62 -0.86
N VAL A 13 -15.10 0.11 0.35
CA VAL A 13 -15.58 0.96 1.44
C VAL A 13 -14.49 1.93 1.87
N LEU A 14 -13.25 1.46 2.12
CA LEU A 14 -12.14 2.32 2.54
C LEU A 14 -11.81 3.42 1.54
N GLU A 15 -11.93 3.13 0.24
CA GLU A 15 -11.74 4.11 -0.84
C GLU A 15 -12.70 5.31 -0.72
N HIS A 16 -13.96 5.05 -0.34
CA HIS A 16 -15.03 6.05 -0.36
C HIS A 16 -15.41 6.61 1.02
N LEU A 17 -14.90 6.00 2.09
CA LEU A 17 -15.25 6.38 3.46
C LEU A 17 -14.54 7.67 3.88
N SER A 18 -15.25 8.56 4.58
CA SER A 18 -14.63 9.73 5.19
C SER A 18 -13.91 9.35 6.47
N PHE A 19 -12.59 9.43 6.45
CA PHE A 19 -11.74 9.12 7.59
C PHE A 19 -11.99 10.07 8.76
N GLU A 20 -12.28 11.34 8.47
CA GLU A 20 -12.62 12.36 9.46
C GLU A 20 -13.90 11.99 10.22
N ARG A 21 -14.95 11.57 9.50
CA ARG A 21 -16.20 11.11 10.12
C ARG A 21 -15.98 9.85 10.96
N VAL A 22 -15.18 8.91 10.45
CA VAL A 22 -14.80 7.71 11.21
C VAL A 22 -14.02 8.10 12.47
N ALA A 23 -13.16 9.12 12.45
CA ALA A 23 -12.45 9.55 13.66
C ALA A 23 -13.41 9.97 14.78
N GLU A 24 -14.57 10.52 14.44
CA GLU A 24 -15.50 11.12 15.41
C GLU A 24 -16.67 10.20 15.78
N THR A 25 -17.22 9.44 14.83
CA THR A 25 -18.49 8.71 15.00
C THR A 25 -18.37 7.28 14.48
N PRO A 26 -18.93 6.26 15.18
CA PRO A 26 -19.06 4.91 14.63
C PRO A 26 -19.76 4.88 13.27
N ILE A 27 -19.33 3.99 12.38
CA ILE A 27 -19.81 3.90 11.00
C ILE A 27 -21.32 3.67 10.93
N LEU A 28 -21.86 2.86 11.85
CA LEU A 28 -23.29 2.53 11.87
C LEU A 28 -24.17 3.64 12.44
N ASP A 29 -23.58 4.58 13.20
CA ASP A 29 -24.28 5.67 13.86
C ASP A 29 -24.32 6.96 12.99
N ASP A 30 -23.45 7.06 11.98
CA ASP A 30 -23.47 8.11 10.96
C ASP A 30 -24.24 7.63 9.72
N PRO A 31 -25.40 8.22 9.37
CA PRO A 31 -26.22 7.72 8.27
C PRO A 31 -25.50 7.70 6.91
N PRO A 32 -24.75 8.74 6.48
CA PRO A 32 -23.94 8.67 5.27
C PRO A 32 -22.95 7.49 5.22
N MET A 33 -22.20 7.25 6.31
CA MET A 33 -21.24 6.15 6.38
C MET A 33 -21.94 4.78 6.37
N ARG A 34 -23.04 4.64 7.11
CA ARG A 34 -23.85 3.41 7.13
C ARG A 34 -24.43 3.11 5.75
N ASP A 35 -24.99 4.11 5.07
CA ASP A 35 -25.62 3.92 3.77
C ASP A 35 -24.58 3.52 2.71
N LEU A 36 -23.36 4.08 2.77
CA LEU A 36 -22.22 3.64 1.96
C LEU A 36 -21.88 2.17 2.24
N LEU A 37 -21.75 1.79 3.51
CA LEU A 37 -21.43 0.41 3.90
C LEU A 37 -22.48 -0.58 3.38
N VAL A 38 -23.78 -0.26 3.55
CA VAL A 38 -24.90 -1.07 3.06
C VAL A 38 -24.88 -1.18 1.54
N ALA A 39 -24.65 -0.07 0.83
CA ALA A 39 -24.61 -0.05 -0.63
C ALA A 39 -23.47 -0.95 -1.17
N ARG A 40 -22.26 -0.82 -0.61
CA ARG A 40 -21.11 -1.65 -1.02
C ARG A 40 -21.28 -3.11 -0.62
N ALA A 41 -21.88 -3.39 0.53
CA ALA A 41 -22.19 -4.76 0.94
C ALA A 41 -23.14 -5.43 -0.07
N ARG A 42 -24.23 -4.76 -0.45
CA ARG A 42 -25.18 -5.25 -1.46
C ARG A 42 -24.52 -5.48 -2.82
N ALA A 43 -23.70 -4.54 -3.29
CA ALA A 43 -22.98 -4.66 -4.56
C ALA A 43 -22.05 -5.89 -4.61
N ASN A 44 -21.50 -6.29 -3.46
CA ASN A 44 -20.58 -7.42 -3.32
C ASN A 44 -21.26 -8.71 -2.83
N GLY A 45 -22.59 -8.74 -2.72
CA GLY A 45 -23.34 -9.92 -2.24
C GLY A 45 -23.10 -10.25 -0.77
N ILE A 46 -22.73 -9.27 0.05
CA ILE A 46 -22.54 -9.41 1.50
C ILE A 46 -23.88 -9.16 2.20
N GLY A 47 -24.32 -10.15 3.00
CA GLY A 47 -25.54 -10.07 3.79
C GLY A 47 -25.48 -9.00 4.89
N GLU A 48 -26.63 -8.41 5.21
CA GLU A 48 -26.75 -7.33 6.20
C GLU A 48 -26.33 -7.77 7.61
N GLU A 49 -26.43 -9.07 7.92
CA GLU A 49 -25.96 -9.68 9.17
C GLU A 49 -24.44 -9.53 9.39
N HIS A 50 -23.67 -9.22 8.34
CA HIS A 50 -22.23 -9.01 8.41
C HIS A 50 -21.82 -7.54 8.54
N LEU A 51 -22.75 -6.59 8.46
CA LEU A 51 -22.44 -5.16 8.54
C LEU A 51 -21.81 -4.75 9.89
N PRO A 52 -22.27 -5.24 11.06
CA PRO A 52 -21.61 -4.90 12.32
C PRO A 52 -20.16 -5.38 12.40
N GLU A 53 -19.89 -6.56 11.86
CA GLU A 53 -18.54 -7.12 11.77
C GLU A 53 -17.65 -6.26 10.87
N ALA A 54 -18.16 -5.89 9.69
CA ALA A 54 -17.44 -5.09 8.71
C ALA A 54 -17.13 -3.69 9.26
N ALA A 55 -18.12 -3.02 9.85
CA ALA A 55 -17.95 -1.72 10.49
C ALA A 55 -16.84 -1.77 11.55
N ARG A 56 -16.85 -2.78 12.42
CA ARG A 56 -15.80 -2.93 13.44
C ARG A 56 -14.41 -3.18 12.85
N ILE A 57 -14.30 -3.95 11.76
CA ILE A 57 -13.01 -4.16 11.07
C ILE A 57 -12.50 -2.84 10.50
N LEU A 58 -13.36 -2.08 9.81
CA LEU A 58 -13.02 -0.80 9.19
C LEU A 58 -12.64 0.26 10.22
N GLU A 59 -13.44 0.39 11.29
CA GLU A 59 -13.16 1.29 12.40
C GLU A 59 -11.85 0.92 13.10
N GLY A 60 -11.61 -0.36 13.35
CA GLY A 60 -10.36 -0.85 13.91
C GLY A 60 -9.17 -0.50 13.01
N ALA A 61 -9.29 -0.68 11.70
CA ALA A 61 -8.23 -0.34 10.76
C ALA A 61 -7.93 1.15 10.67
N LEU A 62 -8.95 1.99 10.80
CA LEU A 62 -8.78 3.43 10.70
C LEU A 62 -8.36 4.10 12.01
N ARG A 63 -8.81 3.59 13.17
CA ARG A 63 -8.58 4.23 14.47
C ARG A 63 -7.47 3.62 15.31
N SER A 64 -7.01 2.40 15.01
CA SER A 64 -5.94 1.78 15.81
C SER A 64 -4.64 2.59 15.68
N PRO A 65 -3.86 2.75 16.77
CA PRO A 65 -2.55 3.36 16.71
C PRO A 65 -1.71 2.74 15.59
N LEU A 66 -1.15 3.60 14.75
CA LEU A 66 -0.46 3.16 13.54
C LEU A 66 1.06 3.24 13.76
N PRO A 67 1.78 2.11 13.89
CA PRO A 67 3.20 2.14 14.10
C PRO A 67 3.93 2.74 12.89
N LEU A 68 4.92 3.57 13.17
CA LEU A 68 5.72 4.21 12.14
C LEU A 68 7.00 3.40 11.87
N PRO A 69 7.41 3.23 10.60
CA PRO A 69 8.63 2.52 10.24
C PRO A 69 9.90 3.08 10.90
N ARG A 70 9.93 4.39 11.20
CA ARG A 70 11.06 5.04 11.89
C ARG A 70 10.98 4.97 13.42
N GLY A 71 9.97 4.27 13.96
CA GLY A 71 9.67 4.21 15.38
C GLY A 71 8.63 5.24 15.80
N GLY A 72 7.97 4.98 16.93
CA GLY A 72 6.78 5.72 17.34
C GLY A 72 5.51 5.24 16.63
N GLU A 73 4.41 5.95 16.84
CA GLU A 73 3.11 5.62 16.27
C GLU A 73 2.25 6.88 16.09
N VAL A 74 1.28 6.80 15.20
CA VAL A 74 0.20 7.79 15.07
C VAL A 74 -0.97 7.33 15.93
N GLU A 75 -1.15 7.92 17.12
CA GLU A 75 -2.16 7.49 18.11
C GLU A 75 -3.58 7.45 17.53
N GLY A 76 -3.95 8.43 16.70
CA GLY A 76 -5.26 8.52 16.05
C GLY A 76 -5.42 7.63 14.82
N GLY A 77 -4.44 6.77 14.51
CA GLY A 77 -4.44 5.89 13.36
C GLY A 77 -4.51 6.61 12.02
N LEU A 78 -4.92 5.86 10.99
CA LEU A 78 -5.12 6.41 9.64
C LEU A 78 -6.20 7.49 9.59
N ALA A 79 -7.22 7.40 10.46
CA ALA A 79 -8.33 8.35 10.54
C ALA A 79 -7.86 9.78 10.82
N SER A 80 -6.71 9.93 11.51
CA SER A 80 -6.13 11.22 11.84
C SER A 80 -5.31 11.87 10.70
N LEU A 81 -5.05 11.14 9.61
CA LEU A 81 -4.21 11.61 8.51
C LEU A 81 -5.03 12.43 7.49
N ALA A 82 -5.01 13.75 7.63
CA ALA A 82 -5.80 14.67 6.82
C ALA A 82 -5.34 14.76 5.36
N ARG A 83 -4.02 14.79 5.11
CA ARG A 83 -3.47 14.87 3.75
C ARG A 83 -3.22 13.47 3.22
N ARG A 84 -4.07 13.03 2.29
CA ARG A 84 -4.01 11.69 1.72
C ARG A 84 -4.53 11.62 0.28
N VAL A 85 -4.11 10.57 -0.42
CA VAL A 85 -4.60 10.18 -1.74
C VAL A 85 -4.90 8.69 -1.68
N ALA A 86 -6.16 8.30 -1.92
CA ALA A 86 -6.56 6.92 -2.07
C ALA A 86 -6.36 6.45 -3.52
N GLU A 87 -6.15 5.14 -3.70
CA GLU A 87 -5.99 4.47 -5.00
C GLU A 87 -5.02 5.18 -5.95
N MET A 88 -3.83 5.55 -5.46
CA MET A 88 -2.84 6.25 -6.28
C MET A 88 -2.28 5.29 -7.34
N PRO A 89 -2.60 5.49 -8.64
CA PRO A 89 -2.01 4.66 -9.68
C PRO A 89 -0.54 5.04 -9.86
N PHE A 90 0.29 4.06 -10.15
CA PHE A 90 1.64 4.30 -10.63
C PHE A 90 1.93 3.47 -11.88
N LEU A 91 2.79 4.03 -12.72
CA LEU A 91 3.31 3.38 -13.91
C LEU A 91 4.82 3.32 -13.78
N LEU A 92 5.35 2.12 -13.61
CA LEU A 92 6.77 1.85 -13.73
C LEU A 92 6.99 1.29 -15.13
N PRO A 93 7.76 1.95 -15.99
CA PRO A 93 8.07 1.37 -17.27
C PRO A 93 8.88 0.08 -17.05
N ILE A 94 8.57 -0.97 -17.80
CA ILE A 94 9.28 -2.25 -17.67
C ILE A 94 10.74 -1.95 -17.97
N PRO A 95 11.64 -2.15 -17.00
CA PRO A 95 12.96 -1.55 -17.04
C PRO A 95 13.76 -1.98 -18.27
N GLU A 96 14.34 -0.99 -18.95
CA GLU A 96 15.28 -1.15 -20.05
C GLU A 96 16.45 -0.19 -19.84
N ALA A 97 17.60 -0.48 -20.45
CA ALA A 97 18.82 0.32 -20.27
C ALA A 97 18.65 1.81 -20.66
N SER A 98 17.61 2.14 -21.44
CA SER A 98 17.25 3.50 -21.84
C SER A 98 16.55 4.32 -20.74
N HIS A 99 16.07 3.70 -19.67
CA HIS A 99 15.35 4.42 -18.62
C HIS A 99 16.31 5.14 -17.67
N PRO A 100 16.08 6.44 -17.38
CA PRO A 100 16.87 7.15 -16.41
C PRO A 100 16.59 6.58 -15.00
N PRO A 101 17.64 6.20 -14.24
CA PRO A 101 17.48 5.73 -12.87
C PRO A 101 17.00 6.86 -11.95
N ILE A 102 16.44 6.51 -10.79
CA ILE A 102 15.93 7.46 -9.79
C ILE A 102 17.00 8.48 -9.37
N ASP A 103 18.26 8.04 -9.27
CA ASP A 103 19.42 8.84 -8.87
C ASP A 103 20.08 9.62 -10.03
N ALA A 104 19.50 9.60 -11.24
CA ALA A 104 19.97 10.42 -12.37
C ALA A 104 19.78 11.93 -12.15
N GLY A 105 19.19 12.33 -11.02
CA GLY A 105 18.81 13.70 -10.73
C GLY A 105 17.48 14.08 -11.37
N ARG A 106 17.07 15.34 -11.19
CA ARG A 106 15.86 15.87 -11.81
C ARG A 106 16.09 16.02 -13.31
N PRO A 107 15.29 15.37 -14.18
CA PRO A 107 15.42 15.58 -15.62
C PRO A 107 15.19 17.06 -15.93
N GLY A 108 16.13 17.65 -16.70
CA GLY A 108 15.96 18.99 -17.25
C GLY A 108 14.79 19.05 -18.23
N LEU A 109 14.32 20.25 -18.55
CA LEU A 109 13.23 20.46 -19.51
C LEU A 109 13.56 19.92 -20.91
N ASP A 110 14.85 19.80 -21.24
CA ASP A 110 15.36 19.31 -22.53
C ASP A 110 15.70 17.81 -22.52
N ALA A 111 15.35 17.07 -21.47
CA ALA A 111 15.59 15.63 -21.42
C ALA A 111 14.82 14.92 -22.55
N PRO A 112 15.46 13.95 -23.25
CA PRO A 112 14.77 13.18 -24.27
C PRO A 112 13.55 12.46 -23.68
N PRO A 113 12.46 12.32 -24.45
CA PRO A 113 11.28 11.62 -24.00
C PRO A 113 11.64 10.18 -23.62
N LEU A 114 11.00 9.68 -22.56
CA LEU A 114 11.19 8.32 -22.09
C LEU A 114 10.77 7.32 -23.19
N ALA A 115 11.73 6.55 -23.72
CA ALA A 115 11.48 5.49 -24.69
C ALA A 115 11.22 4.17 -23.95
N ILE A 116 10.10 3.52 -24.26
CA ILE A 116 9.57 2.37 -23.53
C ILE A 116 9.16 1.31 -24.53
N ASP A 117 9.98 0.27 -24.68
CA ASP A 117 9.83 -0.73 -25.74
C ASP A 117 9.19 -2.03 -25.22
N ARG A 118 9.41 -2.36 -23.93
CA ARG A 118 8.93 -3.59 -23.26
C ARG A 118 7.61 -3.43 -22.52
N GLY A 119 7.10 -2.21 -22.39
CA GLY A 119 5.81 -1.90 -21.77
C GLY A 119 5.92 -1.34 -20.34
N PHE A 120 4.89 -1.53 -19.52
CA PHE A 120 4.80 -0.96 -18.18
C PHE A 120 4.24 -1.95 -17.16
N ILE A 121 4.72 -1.84 -15.93
CA ILE A 121 4.06 -2.35 -14.73
C ILE A 121 3.11 -1.25 -14.24
N ARG A 122 1.82 -1.54 -14.28
CA ARG A 122 0.79 -0.72 -13.64
C ARG A 122 0.48 -1.30 -12.27
N GLY A 123 0.59 -0.47 -11.23
CA GLY A 123 0.13 -0.79 -9.89
C GLY A 123 -0.78 0.31 -9.35
N ILE A 124 -1.48 0.00 -8.27
CA ILE A 124 -2.35 0.93 -7.54
C ILE A 124 -1.99 0.79 -6.07
N ILE A 125 -1.57 1.89 -5.45
CA ILE A 125 -1.32 1.96 -4.01
C ILE A 125 -2.64 2.35 -3.35
N ASP A 126 -3.11 1.56 -2.37
CA ASP A 126 -4.39 1.81 -1.72
C ASP A 126 -4.46 3.19 -1.07
N LEU A 127 -3.39 3.60 -0.39
CA LEU A 127 -3.32 4.91 0.27
C LEU A 127 -1.89 5.45 0.32
N VAL A 128 -1.73 6.72 -0.04
CA VAL A 128 -0.56 7.53 0.34
C VAL A 128 -1.03 8.65 1.25
N ALA A 129 -0.45 8.73 2.44
CA ALA A 129 -0.81 9.74 3.43
C ALA A 129 0.43 10.51 3.90
N GLU A 130 0.24 11.75 4.33
CA GLU A 130 1.30 12.57 4.92
C GLU A 130 1.11 12.67 6.44
N HIS A 131 2.20 12.43 7.16
CA HIS A 131 2.33 12.63 8.59
C HIS A 131 3.59 13.44 8.86
N GLU A 132 3.45 14.60 9.50
CA GLU A 132 4.56 15.51 9.85
C GLU A 132 5.53 15.82 8.68
N GLY A 133 4.97 16.04 7.48
CA GLY A 133 5.75 16.35 6.27
C GLY A 133 6.39 15.13 5.59
N ARG A 134 6.14 13.92 6.09
CA ARG A 134 6.66 12.67 5.53
C ARG A 134 5.52 11.81 4.97
N TYR A 135 5.77 11.15 3.86
CA TYR A 135 4.80 10.33 3.15
C TYR A 135 4.90 8.87 3.58
N LEU A 136 3.76 8.32 3.96
CA LEU A 136 3.52 6.95 4.32
C LEU A 136 2.74 6.26 3.20
N VAL A 137 3.25 5.14 2.71
CA VAL A 137 2.59 4.29 1.73
C VAL A 137 1.88 3.19 2.51
N VAL A 138 0.58 3.01 2.30
CA VAL A 138 -0.24 2.04 3.02
C VAL A 138 -0.97 1.16 2.02
N ASP A 139 -0.94 -0.15 2.25
CA ASP A 139 -1.70 -1.14 1.48
C ASP A 139 -2.49 -2.04 2.44
N TYR A 140 -3.77 -2.19 2.17
CA TYR A 140 -4.72 -2.92 3.00
C TYR A 140 -4.73 -4.39 2.61
N LYS A 141 -4.52 -5.26 3.59
CA LYS A 141 -4.62 -6.71 3.42
C LYS A 141 -5.84 -7.25 4.15
N SER A 142 -6.68 -8.00 3.44
CA SER A 142 -7.88 -8.64 4.02
C SER A 142 -7.67 -10.13 4.33
N ASP A 143 -6.45 -10.62 4.10
CA ASP A 143 -5.96 -11.97 4.37
C ASP A 143 -6.32 -12.43 5.79
N ARG A 144 -6.69 -13.70 5.90
CA ARG A 144 -6.93 -14.34 7.19
C ARG A 144 -5.68 -15.09 7.60
N LEU A 145 -5.02 -14.61 8.65
CA LEU A 145 -3.87 -15.28 9.25
C LEU A 145 -4.34 -16.10 10.46
N ALA A 146 -3.57 -17.15 10.82
CA ALA A 146 -3.81 -17.92 12.04
C ALA A 146 -3.57 -17.08 13.30
N SER A 147 -2.66 -16.12 13.22
CA SER A 147 -2.29 -15.15 14.25
C SER A 147 -1.84 -13.87 13.54
N TYR A 148 -2.20 -12.71 14.09
CA TYR A 148 -1.75 -11.41 13.62
C TYR A 148 -0.58 -10.87 14.45
N ALA A 149 0.09 -11.72 15.23
CA ALA A 149 1.31 -11.33 15.91
C ALA A 149 2.36 -10.87 14.90
N PRO A 150 3.21 -9.89 15.25
CA PRO A 150 4.16 -9.28 14.31
C PRO A 150 5.04 -10.28 13.54
N ALA A 151 5.46 -11.37 14.17
CA ALA A 151 6.30 -12.39 13.55
C ALA A 151 5.55 -13.20 12.46
N ASP A 152 4.26 -13.48 12.66
CA ASP A 152 3.44 -14.21 11.69
C ASP A 152 3.08 -13.33 10.51
N VAL A 153 2.75 -12.07 10.80
CA VAL A 153 2.54 -11.02 9.79
C VAL A 153 3.79 -10.85 8.93
N ALA A 154 4.97 -10.69 9.53
CA ALA A 154 6.22 -10.55 8.78
C ALA A 154 6.52 -11.76 7.89
N ARG A 155 6.29 -12.98 8.38
CA ARG A 155 6.49 -14.20 7.60
C ARG A 155 5.53 -14.28 6.40
N HIS A 156 4.27 -13.88 6.60
CA HIS A 156 3.28 -13.83 5.52
C HIS A 156 3.66 -12.81 4.45
N VAL A 157 4.12 -11.62 4.87
CA VAL A 157 4.60 -10.58 3.95
C VAL A 157 5.80 -11.04 3.14
N GLU A 158 6.79 -11.68 3.77
CA GLU A 158 7.96 -12.21 3.08
C GLU A 158 7.57 -13.25 2.02
N ALA A 159 6.62 -14.14 2.34
CA ALA A 159 6.20 -15.20 1.43
C ALA A 159 5.35 -14.71 0.23
N HIS A 160 4.53 -13.66 0.43
CA HIS A 160 3.48 -13.31 -0.52
C HIS A 160 3.59 -11.91 -1.12
N TYR A 161 4.20 -10.97 -0.40
CA TYR A 161 4.12 -9.54 -0.73
C TYR A 161 5.47 -8.84 -0.81
N GLN A 162 6.59 -9.58 -0.73
CA GLN A 162 7.93 -9.01 -0.81
C GLN A 162 8.19 -8.27 -2.13
N VAL A 163 7.84 -8.89 -3.27
CA VAL A 163 8.02 -8.26 -4.59
C VAL A 163 7.13 -7.03 -4.73
N GLN A 164 5.89 -7.10 -4.23
CA GLN A 164 4.98 -5.95 -4.21
C GLN A 164 5.55 -4.81 -3.37
N ALA A 165 6.13 -5.10 -2.21
CA ALA A 165 6.68 -4.08 -1.32
C ALA A 165 7.81 -3.29 -1.98
N ARG A 166 8.69 -3.99 -2.73
CA ARG A 166 9.75 -3.36 -3.52
C ARG A 166 9.17 -2.47 -4.62
N LEU A 167 8.23 -3.00 -5.40
CA LEU A 167 7.58 -2.25 -6.49
C LEU A 167 6.84 -1.01 -5.98
N TYR A 168 6.13 -1.13 -4.87
CA TYR A 168 5.37 -0.02 -4.28
C TYR A 168 6.29 1.05 -3.72
N THR A 169 7.41 0.65 -3.09
CA THR A 169 8.43 1.61 -2.65
C THR A 169 8.99 2.39 -3.83
N ILE A 170 9.41 1.71 -4.90
CA ILE A 170 9.96 2.36 -6.10
C ILE A 170 8.91 3.26 -6.77
N GLY A 171 7.69 2.76 -6.91
CA GLY A 171 6.55 3.51 -7.46
C GLY A 171 6.26 4.78 -6.67
N ALA A 172 6.23 4.69 -5.34
CA ALA A 172 6.01 5.83 -4.46
C ALA A 172 7.16 6.85 -4.53
N VAL A 173 8.41 6.40 -4.48
CA VAL A 173 9.59 7.29 -4.60
C VAL A 173 9.55 8.08 -5.91
N ARG A 174 9.19 7.43 -7.02
CA ARG A 174 9.02 8.10 -8.32
C ARG A 174 7.83 9.04 -8.34
N ALA A 175 6.67 8.62 -7.84
CA ALA A 175 5.47 9.45 -7.78
C ALA A 175 5.68 10.72 -6.93
N LEU A 176 6.42 10.60 -5.82
CA LEU A 176 6.78 11.70 -4.93
C LEU A 176 7.92 12.58 -5.46
N ARG A 177 8.51 12.23 -6.62
CA ARG A 177 9.65 12.94 -7.24
C ARG A 177 10.85 13.07 -6.32
N ILE A 178 11.18 11.98 -5.63
CA ILE A 178 12.38 11.88 -4.79
C ILE A 178 13.53 11.38 -5.67
N HIS A 179 14.65 12.10 -5.65
CA HIS A 179 15.77 11.87 -6.57
C HIS A 179 17.13 11.69 -5.87
N ASP A 180 17.19 11.96 -4.57
CA ASP A 180 18.42 11.86 -3.79
C ASP A 180 18.14 11.41 -2.35
N ALA A 181 19.21 11.03 -1.65
CA ALA A 181 19.13 10.51 -0.30
C ALA A 181 18.62 11.54 0.72
N ALA A 182 18.89 12.83 0.51
CA ALA A 182 18.47 13.88 1.44
C ALA A 182 16.95 14.11 1.35
N ASP A 183 16.41 14.15 0.13
CA ASP A 183 14.97 14.27 -0.10
C ASP A 183 14.23 13.01 0.37
N TYR A 184 14.81 11.82 0.17
CA TYR A 184 14.27 10.56 0.70
C TYR A 184 14.20 10.57 2.23
N GLU A 185 15.27 11.01 2.89
CA GLU A 185 15.33 11.09 4.35
C GLU A 185 14.34 12.11 4.92
N ALA A 186 14.17 13.23 4.23
CA ALA A 186 13.25 14.28 4.61
C ALA A 186 11.78 13.87 4.44
N ARG A 187 11.43 13.18 3.34
CA ARG A 187 10.03 13.03 2.89
C ARG A 187 9.49 11.62 2.91
N PHE A 188 10.29 10.56 2.98
CA PHE A 188 9.76 9.19 2.94
C PHE A 188 9.76 8.54 4.33
N GLU A 189 8.56 8.26 4.84
CA GLU A 189 8.36 7.61 6.12
C GLU A 189 8.52 6.09 6.00
N GLY A 190 7.87 5.50 4.99
CA GLY A 190 8.00 4.09 4.69
C GLY A 190 6.71 3.48 4.15
N LEU A 191 6.70 2.16 4.14
CA LEU A 191 5.61 1.32 3.66
C LEU A 191 4.98 0.55 4.83
N LEU A 192 3.66 0.54 4.88
CA LEU A 192 2.87 -0.26 5.81
C LEU A 192 1.95 -1.22 5.06
N TYR A 193 1.95 -2.47 5.49
CA TYR A 193 0.86 -3.39 5.19
C TYR A 193 -0.01 -3.55 6.41
N THR A 194 -1.26 -3.09 6.30
CA THR A 194 -2.25 -3.11 7.37
C THR A 194 -3.23 -4.25 7.12
N PHE A 195 -3.09 -5.32 7.91
CA PHE A 195 -4.00 -6.45 7.87
C PHE A 195 -5.28 -6.08 8.62
N LEU A 196 -6.32 -5.69 7.88
CA LEU A 196 -7.54 -5.06 8.40
C LEU A 196 -8.15 -5.80 9.59
N ARG A 197 -8.11 -7.14 9.55
CA ARG A 197 -8.70 -8.03 10.57
C ARG A 197 -7.84 -8.16 11.84
N GLY A 198 -6.58 -7.74 11.78
CA GLY A 198 -5.58 -7.91 12.82
C GLY A 198 -5.11 -6.62 13.47
N MET A 199 -5.71 -5.47 13.13
CA MET A 199 -5.21 -4.16 13.54
C MET A 199 -5.13 -3.97 15.06
N SER A 200 -6.06 -4.56 15.82
CA SER A 200 -6.02 -4.55 17.29
C SER A 200 -4.99 -5.51 17.91
N GLY A 201 -4.31 -6.34 17.11
CA GLY A 201 -3.44 -7.43 17.57
C GLY A 201 -2.02 -7.40 16.99
N GLY A 202 -1.57 -6.27 16.47
CA GLY A 202 -0.25 -6.14 15.83
C GLY A 202 -0.23 -6.48 14.34
N GLY A 203 -1.40 -6.45 13.68
CA GLY A 203 -1.58 -6.73 12.25
C GLY A 203 -0.99 -5.70 11.29
N VAL A 204 0.07 -4.98 11.69
CA VAL A 204 0.77 -4.03 10.85
C VAL A 204 2.18 -4.53 10.62
N TRP A 205 2.54 -4.69 9.35
CA TRP A 205 3.93 -4.82 8.95
C TRP A 205 4.44 -3.46 8.50
N ALA A 206 5.54 -3.00 9.09
CA ALA A 206 6.19 -1.74 8.74
C ALA A 206 7.56 -1.98 8.13
N SER A 207 7.89 -1.25 7.07
CA SER A 207 9.20 -1.32 6.44
C SER A 207 9.65 0.05 5.92
N ARG A 208 10.92 0.35 6.18
CA ARG A 208 11.60 1.48 5.58
C ARG A 208 12.92 0.99 4.98
N PRO A 209 12.92 0.59 3.69
CA PRO A 209 14.18 0.28 3.02
C PRO A 209 15.10 1.49 3.00
N SER A 210 16.41 1.23 3.00
CA SER A 210 17.38 2.30 2.84
C SER A 210 17.30 2.88 1.42
N TRP A 211 17.79 4.10 1.24
CA TRP A 211 17.93 4.68 -0.11
C TRP A 211 18.74 3.75 -1.03
N GLN A 212 19.78 3.11 -0.51
CA GLN A 212 20.60 2.18 -1.25
C GLN A 212 19.83 0.92 -1.66
N ASP A 213 18.91 0.42 -0.83
CA ASP A 213 18.03 -0.70 -1.19
C ASP A 213 17.12 -0.31 -2.35
N VAL A 214 16.51 0.88 -2.32
CA VAL A 214 15.66 1.38 -3.40
C VAL A 214 16.42 1.43 -4.73
N LEU A 215 17.63 2.00 -4.74
CA LEU A 215 18.48 2.05 -5.94
C LEU A 215 18.91 0.65 -6.40
N THR A 216 19.23 -0.24 -5.47
CA THR A 216 19.62 -1.62 -5.78
C THR A 216 18.46 -2.38 -6.42
N TRP A 217 17.26 -2.21 -5.88
CA TRP A 217 16.05 -2.82 -6.41
C TRP A 217 15.69 -2.23 -7.78
N GLU A 218 15.76 -0.92 -7.96
CA GLU A 218 15.55 -0.32 -9.28
C GLU A 218 16.56 -0.86 -10.33
N ARG A 219 17.83 -1.00 -9.97
CA ARG A 219 18.83 -1.56 -10.89
C ARG A 219 18.60 -3.05 -11.18
N ALA A 220 18.14 -3.81 -10.19
CA ALA A 220 17.77 -5.20 -10.39
C ALA A 220 16.56 -5.34 -11.32
N LEU A 221 15.64 -4.38 -11.25
CA LEU A 221 14.54 -4.22 -12.19
C LEU A 221 15.06 -4.02 -13.62
N LEU A 222 16.10 -3.18 -13.82
CA LEU A 222 16.78 -2.92 -15.11
C LEU A 222 17.54 -4.14 -15.68
N GLY A 223 17.75 -5.20 -14.90
CA GLY A 223 18.43 -6.41 -15.34
C GLY A 223 17.51 -7.45 -16.01
N GLU A 224 18.09 -8.45 -16.66
CA GLU A 224 17.33 -9.55 -17.28
C GLU A 224 16.90 -10.64 -16.28
N THR A 225 17.23 -10.50 -14.99
CA THR A 225 16.87 -11.48 -13.95
C THR A 225 15.51 -11.14 -13.37
N PRO A 226 14.45 -11.93 -13.63
CA PRO A 226 13.12 -11.62 -13.13
C PRO A 226 13.09 -11.65 -11.61
N TRP A 227 12.36 -10.71 -11.01
CA TRP A 227 11.92 -10.86 -9.63
C TRP A 227 10.80 -11.90 -9.57
N GLY A 228 10.93 -12.91 -8.71
CA GLY A 228 9.92 -13.95 -8.49
C GLY A 228 10.42 -15.36 -8.78
N HIS A 229 9.49 -16.31 -8.94
CA HIS A 229 9.85 -17.69 -9.22
C HIS A 229 10.34 -17.85 -10.67
N PRO A 230 11.48 -18.52 -10.89
CA PRO A 230 11.93 -18.83 -12.24
C PRO A 230 10.87 -19.68 -12.93
N LEU A 231 10.56 -19.35 -14.19
CA LEU A 231 9.75 -20.23 -15.01
C LEU A 231 10.49 -21.57 -15.16
N PRO A 232 9.83 -22.71 -14.91
CA PRO A 232 10.44 -23.99 -15.23
C PRO A 232 10.80 -24.01 -16.72
N ALA A 233 11.97 -24.56 -17.04
CA ALA A 233 12.43 -24.64 -18.42
C ALA A 233 11.33 -25.27 -19.31
N ARG A 234 11.08 -24.67 -20.48
CA ARG A 234 10.17 -25.25 -21.47
C ARG A 234 10.60 -26.69 -21.71
N ARG A 235 9.70 -27.65 -21.45
CA ARG A 235 9.91 -29.03 -21.92
C ARG A 235 10.06 -28.93 -23.44
N ARG A 236 11.24 -29.30 -23.95
CA ARG A 236 11.42 -29.44 -25.39
C ARG A 236 10.44 -30.52 -25.85
N ALA A 237 9.60 -30.17 -26.83
CA ALA A 237 8.73 -31.11 -27.53
C ALA A 237 9.56 -32.09 -28.37
#